data_AF-A0A1Y4S1F2-F1
#
_entry.id   AF-A0A1Y4S1F2-F1
#
_cell.length_a   1.000
_cell.length_b   1.000
_cell.length_c   1.000
_cell.angle_alpha   90.00
_cell.angle_beta   90.00
_cell.angle_gamma   90.00
#
_symmetry.space_group_name_H-M   'P 1'
#
loop_
_entity.id
_entity.type
_entity.pdbx_description
1 polymer ?
#
loop_
_entity_poly.entity_id
_entity_poly.type
_entity_poly.pdbx_seq_one_letter_code
_entity_poly.pdbx_strand_id
1 'polypeptide(L)'
;MQKKRKRGELAVVAAFLVLGFLLALQLKSVRLHTGVDATSASRLETLQELYNDLVNERDGLKDQLTTAQKELEDYRSAAANGEENEALKSEVDYLSMVAGLTDVEGPGVMVILQDSTASNTSGDENDYLIHDSDLLSVVNELRDAGAQALSLNGERILATSEIRCAGSVVMINGQRLAAPFVIYAIGDPTTLYNALTMRGGVVDVLSQWKIQVSVTMSEKLLIEKYDGTIATDYLSPATGSDEGGEG
;
A
#
# COMPACT_ATOMS: atom_id res chain seq x y z
N MET A 1 -61.36 -54.47 -19.76
CA MET A 1 -60.66 -54.02 -18.53
C MET A 1 -59.19 -53.57 -18.72
N GLN A 2 -58.55 -53.72 -19.88
CA GLN A 2 -57.11 -53.39 -20.06
C GLN A 2 -56.76 -51.89 -20.16
N LYS A 3 -57.69 -51.02 -20.60
CA LYS A 3 -57.41 -49.57 -20.79
C LYS A 3 -57.20 -48.80 -19.48
N LYS A 4 -57.77 -49.26 -18.36
CA LYS A 4 -57.59 -48.64 -17.03
C LYS A 4 -56.22 -48.98 -16.41
N ARG A 5 -55.69 -50.19 -16.65
CA ARG A 5 -54.36 -50.61 -16.16
C ARG A 5 -53.22 -49.78 -16.76
N LYS A 6 -53.23 -49.55 -18.08
CA LYS A 6 -52.22 -48.71 -18.76
C LYS A 6 -52.22 -47.25 -18.29
N ARG A 7 -53.39 -46.71 -17.89
CA ARG A 7 -53.49 -45.35 -17.33
C ARG A 7 -52.90 -45.26 -15.91
N GLY A 8 -53.05 -46.30 -15.10
CA GLY A 8 -52.42 -46.39 -13.78
C GLY A 8 -50.90 -46.51 -13.87
N GLU A 9 -50.37 -47.33 -14.79
CA GLU A 9 -48.93 -47.46 -15.03
C GLU A 9 -48.30 -46.13 -15.50
N LEU A 10 -48.98 -45.40 -16.40
CA LEU A 10 -48.56 -44.06 -16.84
C LEU A 10 -48.51 -43.04 -15.69
N ALA A 11 -49.47 -43.09 -14.76
CA ALA A 11 -49.48 -42.20 -13.60
C ALA A 11 -48.30 -42.48 -12.65
N VAL A 12 -47.93 -43.76 -12.47
CA VAL A 12 -46.78 -44.15 -11.65
C VAL A 12 -45.47 -43.65 -12.28
N VAL A 13 -45.27 -43.83 -13.58
CA VAL A 13 -44.08 -43.33 -14.28
C VAL A 13 -43.96 -41.80 -14.18
N ALA A 14 -45.07 -41.08 -14.34
CA ALA A 14 -45.09 -39.62 -14.18
C ALA A 14 -44.71 -39.21 -12.75
N ALA A 15 -45.22 -39.90 -11.73
CA ALA A 15 -44.89 -39.62 -10.32
C ALA A 15 -43.39 -39.82 -10.02
N PHE A 16 -42.78 -40.89 -10.52
CA PHE A 16 -41.35 -41.14 -10.35
C PHE A 16 -40.47 -40.11 -11.09
N LEU A 17 -40.89 -39.64 -12.27
CA LEU A 17 -40.19 -38.57 -12.98
C LEU A 17 -40.21 -37.25 -12.20
N VAL A 18 -41.36 -36.89 -11.65
CA VAL A 18 -41.49 -35.68 -10.81
C VAL A 18 -40.63 -35.82 -9.55
N LEU A 19 -40.65 -36.98 -8.89
CA LEU A 19 -39.83 -37.24 -7.71
C LEU A 19 -38.32 -37.15 -8.02
N GLY A 20 -37.89 -37.75 -9.14
CA GLY A 20 -36.50 -37.68 -9.58
C GLY A 20 -36.07 -36.26 -9.93
N PHE A 21 -36.96 -35.47 -10.55
CA PHE A 21 -36.71 -34.06 -10.84
C PHE A 21 -36.58 -33.23 -9.57
N LEU A 22 -37.47 -33.43 -8.58
CA LEU A 22 -37.41 -32.76 -7.29
C LEU A 22 -36.13 -33.12 -6.52
N LEU A 23 -35.72 -34.39 -6.53
CA LEU A 23 -34.46 -34.84 -5.94
C LEU A 23 -33.24 -34.20 -6.63
N ALA A 24 -33.25 -34.09 -7.97
CA ALA A 24 -32.20 -33.42 -8.71
C ALA A 24 -32.11 -31.93 -8.37
N LEU A 25 -33.25 -31.24 -8.24
CA LEU A 25 -33.30 -29.85 -7.78
C LEU A 25 -32.78 -29.71 -6.35
N GLN A 26 -33.14 -30.62 -5.46
CA GLN A 26 -32.70 -30.59 -4.07
C GLN A 26 -31.20 -30.86 -3.93
N LEU A 27 -30.65 -31.82 -4.68
CA LEU A 27 -29.20 -32.07 -4.72
C LEU A 27 -28.42 -30.88 -5.29
N LYS A 28 -28.96 -30.21 -6.33
CA LYS A 28 -28.36 -28.99 -6.90
C LYS A 28 -28.37 -27.84 -5.88
N SER A 29 -29.48 -27.65 -5.17
CA SER A 29 -29.63 -26.62 -4.14
C SER A 29 -28.70 -26.86 -2.94
N VAL A 30 -28.65 -28.09 -2.43
CA VAL A 30 -27.75 -28.46 -1.33
C VAL A 30 -26.30 -28.23 -1.70
N ARG A 31 -25.85 -28.63 -2.90
CA ARG A 31 -24.47 -28.37 -3.36
C ARG A 31 -24.13 -26.88 -3.43
N LEU A 32 -25.09 -26.05 -3.86
CA LEU A 32 -24.94 -24.60 -3.89
C LEU A 32 -24.81 -24.01 -2.47
N HIS A 33 -25.60 -24.50 -1.51
CA HIS A 33 -25.52 -24.04 -0.12
C HIS A 33 -24.27 -24.54 0.62
N THR A 34 -23.88 -25.81 0.46
CA THR A 34 -22.66 -26.35 1.08
C THR A 34 -21.37 -25.71 0.56
N GLY A 35 -21.38 -25.22 -0.70
CA GLY A 35 -20.25 -24.46 -1.26
C GLY A 35 -20.05 -23.10 -0.58
N VAL A 36 -21.13 -22.49 -0.06
CA VAL A 36 -21.13 -21.21 0.68
C VAL A 36 -20.66 -21.40 2.13
N ASP A 37 -20.97 -22.55 2.75
CA ASP A 37 -20.50 -22.89 4.09
C ASP A 37 -19.00 -23.30 4.09
N ALA A 38 -18.54 -24.01 3.05
CA ALA A 38 -17.13 -24.32 2.87
C ALA A 38 -16.26 -23.06 2.59
N THR A 39 -16.83 -22.06 1.90
CA THR A 39 -16.13 -20.78 1.67
C THR A 39 -16.06 -19.92 2.92
N SER A 40 -17.01 -20.02 3.84
CA SER A 40 -16.95 -19.26 5.11
C SER A 40 -15.93 -19.83 6.09
N ALA A 41 -15.79 -21.17 6.16
CA ALA A 41 -14.71 -21.81 6.92
C ALA A 41 -13.31 -21.50 6.33
N SER A 42 -13.14 -21.62 5.01
CA SER A 42 -11.89 -21.26 4.34
C SER A 42 -11.56 -19.77 4.46
N ARG A 43 -12.55 -18.88 4.42
CA ARG A 43 -12.35 -17.44 4.62
C ARG A 43 -11.95 -17.10 6.05
N LEU A 44 -12.47 -17.82 7.05
CA LEU A 44 -12.06 -17.66 8.44
C LEU A 44 -10.60 -18.11 8.64
N GLU A 45 -10.20 -19.21 8.00
CA GLU A 45 -8.82 -19.70 7.99
C GLU A 45 -7.87 -18.68 7.35
N THR A 46 -8.19 -18.15 6.17
CA THR A 46 -7.40 -17.08 5.52
C THR A 46 -7.33 -15.80 6.35
N LEU A 47 -8.43 -15.41 7.00
CA LEU A 47 -8.44 -14.25 7.89
C LEU A 47 -7.57 -14.47 9.13
N GLN A 48 -7.55 -15.70 9.66
CA GLN A 48 -6.71 -16.06 10.79
C GLN A 48 -5.23 -16.07 10.40
N GLU A 49 -4.88 -16.58 9.21
CA GLU A 49 -3.52 -16.52 8.66
C GLU A 49 -3.06 -15.07 8.50
N LEU A 50 -3.85 -14.23 7.82
CA LEU A 50 -3.55 -12.81 7.66
C LEU A 50 -3.41 -12.09 9.01
N TYR A 51 -4.27 -12.40 9.98
CA TYR A 51 -4.17 -11.87 11.32
C TYR A 51 -2.86 -12.29 12.01
N ASN A 52 -2.46 -13.55 11.88
CA ASN A 52 -1.22 -14.05 12.45
C ASN A 52 0.00 -13.39 11.78
N ASP A 53 -0.02 -13.21 10.46
CA ASP A 53 1.05 -12.51 9.73
C ASP A 53 1.18 -11.06 10.22
N LEU A 54 0.06 -10.35 10.35
CA LEU A 54 0.03 -8.97 10.84
C LEU A 54 0.50 -8.88 12.30
N VAL A 55 0.16 -9.88 13.13
CA VAL A 55 0.65 -9.97 14.51
C VAL A 55 2.16 -10.21 14.56
N ASN A 56 2.68 -11.10 13.71
CA ASN A 56 4.11 -11.39 13.62
C ASN A 56 4.90 -10.16 13.15
N GLU A 57 4.38 -9.44 12.15
CA GLU A 57 4.97 -8.18 11.69
C GLU A 57 4.97 -7.13 12.80
N ARG A 58 3.85 -6.98 13.50
CA ARG A 58 3.73 -6.07 14.65
C ARG A 58 4.70 -6.42 15.78
N ASP A 59 4.87 -7.70 16.09
CA ASP A 59 5.83 -8.15 17.10
C ASP A 59 7.28 -7.91 16.65
N GLY A 60 7.59 -8.16 15.38
CA GLY A 60 8.90 -7.84 14.80
C GLY A 60 9.23 -6.34 14.85
N LEU A 61 8.26 -5.48 14.54
CA LEU A 61 8.40 -4.02 14.67
C LEU A 61 8.59 -3.59 16.14
N LYS A 62 7.94 -4.28 17.09
CA LYS A 62 8.10 -4.02 18.53
C LYS A 62 9.48 -4.43 19.04
N ASP A 63 10.04 -5.52 18.54
CA ASP A 63 11.39 -5.95 18.86
C ASP A 63 12.44 -4.99 18.29
N GLN A 64 12.23 -4.48 17.07
CA GLN A 64 13.05 -3.41 16.48
C GLN A 64 12.99 -2.13 17.32
N LEU A 65 11.79 -1.73 17.76
CA LEU A 65 11.62 -0.58 18.65
C LEU A 65 12.36 -0.75 19.98
N THR A 66 12.28 -1.95 20.59
CA THR A 66 12.96 -2.27 21.84
C THR A 66 14.49 -2.24 21.65
N THR A 67 14.97 -2.73 20.51
CA THR A 67 16.39 -2.70 20.16
C THR A 67 16.88 -1.26 19.99
N ALA A 68 16.16 -0.44 19.23
CA ALA A 68 16.48 0.97 19.04
C ALA A 68 16.44 1.76 20.36
N GLN A 69 15.50 1.45 21.27
CA GLN A 69 15.45 2.05 22.61
C GLN A 69 16.67 1.67 23.46
N LYS A 70 17.11 0.42 23.40
CA LYS A 70 18.30 -0.03 24.11
C LYS A 70 19.57 0.63 23.55
N GLU A 71 19.67 0.72 22.23
CA GLU A 71 20.76 1.42 21.54
C GLU A 71 20.83 2.89 21.96
N LEU A 72 19.67 3.57 22.01
CA LEU A 72 19.56 4.95 22.49
C LEU A 72 20.06 5.12 23.94
N GLU A 73 19.78 4.17 24.82
CA GLU A 73 20.24 4.21 26.22
C GLU A 73 21.75 3.94 26.33
N ASP A 74 22.26 2.96 25.58
CA ASP A 74 23.69 2.70 25.47
C ASP A 74 24.42 3.96 24.95
N TYR A 75 23.85 4.69 23.99
CA TYR A 75 24.39 5.95 23.47
C TYR A 75 24.33 7.11 24.47
N ARG A 76 23.24 7.26 25.22
CA ARG A 76 23.16 8.27 26.30
C ARG A 76 24.24 8.03 27.36
N SER A 77 24.47 6.78 27.71
CA SER A 77 25.52 6.39 28.65
C SER A 77 26.93 6.69 28.11
N ALA A 78 27.15 6.49 26.81
CA ALA A 78 28.44 6.76 26.16
C ALA A 78 28.70 8.27 25.96
N ALA A 79 27.68 9.05 25.59
CA ALA A 79 27.78 10.50 25.43
C ALA A 79 28.09 11.23 26.75
N ALA A 80 27.60 10.70 27.88
CA ALA A 80 27.95 11.20 29.22
C ALA A 80 29.44 11.02 29.57
N ASN A 81 30.15 10.11 28.89
CA ASN A 81 31.57 9.81 29.15
C ASN A 81 32.57 10.60 28.28
N GLY A 82 32.10 11.51 27.42
CA GLY A 82 32.94 12.50 26.76
C GLY A 82 33.83 11.99 25.62
N GLU A 83 33.66 10.75 25.15
CA GLU A 83 34.21 10.32 23.87
C GLU A 83 33.34 10.86 22.73
N GLU A 84 33.95 11.62 21.81
CA GLU A 84 33.34 12.02 20.55
C GLU A 84 33.07 10.76 19.72
N ASN A 85 31.89 10.18 19.93
CA ASN A 85 31.59 8.80 19.61
C ASN A 85 31.20 8.69 18.13
N GLU A 86 32.09 8.15 17.28
CA GLU A 86 31.79 7.91 15.86
C GLU A 86 30.48 7.12 15.67
N ALA A 87 30.13 6.24 16.62
CA ALA A 87 28.85 5.53 16.61
C ALA A 87 27.65 6.48 16.76
N LEU A 88 27.73 7.47 17.65
CA LEU A 88 26.66 8.48 17.82
C LEU A 88 26.49 9.32 16.56
N LYS A 89 27.60 9.66 15.88
CA LYS A 89 27.55 10.37 14.61
C LYS A 89 26.89 9.53 13.52
N SER A 90 27.29 8.25 13.40
CA SER A 90 26.68 7.31 12.46
C SER A 90 25.18 7.14 12.71
N GLU A 91 24.76 7.11 13.97
CA GLU A 91 23.35 7.01 14.34
C GLU A 91 22.57 8.28 13.99
N VAL A 92 23.13 9.46 14.27
CA VAL A 92 22.53 10.73 13.84
C VAL A 92 22.40 10.79 12.31
N ASP A 93 23.41 10.35 11.58
CA ASP A 93 23.39 10.31 10.12
C ASP A 93 22.32 9.33 9.60
N TYR A 94 22.22 8.13 10.21
CA TYR A 94 21.19 7.14 9.88
C TYR A 94 19.78 7.64 10.18
N LEU A 95 19.54 8.19 11.37
CA LEU A 95 18.25 8.75 11.76
C LEU A 95 17.87 9.95 10.88
N SER A 96 18.84 10.79 10.51
CA SER A 96 18.62 11.89 9.58
C SER A 96 18.24 11.39 8.18
N MET A 97 18.83 10.28 7.72
CA MET A 97 18.50 9.62 6.47
C MET A 97 17.06 9.07 6.47
N VAL A 98 16.70 8.35 7.54
CA VAL A 98 15.35 7.77 7.73
C VAL A 98 14.28 8.86 7.89
N ALA A 99 14.60 9.94 8.61
CA ALA A 99 13.75 11.13 8.73
C ALA A 99 13.63 11.94 7.42
N GLY A 100 14.43 11.59 6.40
CA GLY A 100 14.46 12.27 5.10
C GLY A 100 15.11 13.65 5.13
N LEU A 101 15.97 13.92 6.11
CA LEU A 101 16.72 15.17 6.28
C LEU A 101 18.08 15.17 5.56
N THR A 102 18.44 14.06 4.92
CA THR A 102 19.62 13.95 4.05
C THR A 102 19.24 13.56 2.63
N ASP A 103 20.10 13.95 1.70
CA ASP A 103 20.05 13.45 0.33
C ASP A 103 20.34 11.95 0.36
N VAL A 104 19.64 11.20 -0.49
CA VAL A 104 19.80 9.75 -0.59
C VAL A 104 19.91 9.36 -2.05
N GLU A 105 20.73 8.35 -2.33
CA GLU A 105 20.88 7.79 -3.66
C GLU A 105 20.78 6.27 -3.64
N GLY A 106 20.26 5.69 -4.72
CA GLY A 106 20.12 4.25 -4.84
C GLY A 106 19.42 3.83 -6.13
N PRO A 107 19.33 2.53 -6.39
CA PRO A 107 18.55 2.00 -7.50
C PRO A 107 17.06 2.24 -7.27
N GLY A 108 16.28 2.27 -8.35
CA GLY A 108 14.83 2.39 -8.24
C GLY A 108 14.13 2.65 -9.56
N VAL A 109 12.99 3.34 -9.51
CA VAL A 109 12.18 3.70 -10.69
C VAL A 109 11.87 5.19 -10.75
N MET A 110 11.86 5.70 -11.98
CA MET A 110 11.30 7.00 -12.34
C MET A 110 9.94 6.78 -12.99
N VAL A 111 8.91 7.40 -12.45
CA VAL A 111 7.55 7.39 -13.00
C VAL A 111 7.22 8.79 -13.51
N ILE A 112 6.87 8.91 -14.78
CA ILE A 112 6.40 10.17 -15.37
C ILE A 112 4.92 10.02 -15.69
N LEU A 113 4.10 10.90 -15.12
CA LEU A 113 2.67 10.98 -15.39
C LEU A 113 2.37 12.29 -16.13
N GLN A 114 1.64 12.18 -17.23
CA GLN A 114 1.18 13.31 -18.03
C GLN A 114 -0.31 13.19 -18.29
N ASP A 115 -1.02 14.32 -18.20
CA ASP A 115 -2.44 14.40 -18.52
C ASP A 115 -2.76 13.83 -19.91
N SER A 116 -4.02 13.43 -20.09
CA SER A 116 -4.44 12.93 -21.38
C SER A 116 -4.38 13.99 -22.47
N THR A 117 -4.00 13.58 -23.67
CA THR A 117 -4.13 14.39 -24.90
C THR A 117 -5.38 14.04 -25.70
N ALA A 118 -6.20 13.08 -25.22
CA ALA A 118 -7.41 12.67 -25.89
C ALA A 118 -8.47 13.78 -25.84
N SER A 119 -9.16 14.01 -26.96
CA SER A 119 -10.33 14.88 -26.94
C SER A 119 -11.41 14.26 -26.07
N ASN A 120 -11.97 15.02 -25.13
CA ASN A 120 -13.00 14.55 -24.22
C ASN A 120 -14.23 14.08 -25.02
N THR A 121 -14.50 12.77 -24.99
CA THR A 121 -15.70 12.17 -25.59
C THR A 121 -16.78 11.82 -24.57
N SER A 122 -16.46 11.94 -23.28
CA SER A 122 -17.27 11.43 -22.15
C SER A 122 -18.06 12.55 -21.45
N GLY A 123 -17.68 13.82 -21.65
CA GLY A 123 -18.38 15.01 -21.18
C GLY A 123 -17.78 15.69 -19.96
N ASP A 124 -17.03 14.97 -19.11
CA ASP A 124 -16.29 15.53 -17.97
C ASP A 124 -14.80 15.61 -18.31
N GLU A 125 -14.24 16.83 -18.37
CA GLU A 125 -12.83 17.02 -18.69
C GLU A 125 -11.92 16.59 -17.53
N ASN A 126 -12.45 16.55 -16.31
CA ASN A 126 -11.67 16.19 -15.14
C ASN A 126 -11.22 14.72 -15.18
N ASP A 127 -12.01 13.83 -15.77
CA ASP A 127 -11.67 12.40 -15.88
C ASP A 127 -10.38 12.12 -16.66
N TYR A 128 -9.91 13.10 -17.46
CA TYR A 128 -8.72 12.98 -18.31
C TYR A 128 -7.49 13.70 -17.73
N LEU A 129 -7.64 14.35 -16.57
CA LEU A 129 -6.61 15.08 -15.86
C LEU A 129 -6.15 14.28 -14.63
N ILE A 130 -4.87 14.41 -14.31
CA ILE A 130 -4.30 13.80 -13.12
C ILE A 130 -4.79 14.54 -11.87
N HIS A 131 -5.33 13.76 -10.93
CA HIS A 131 -5.76 14.22 -9.61
C HIS A 131 -4.79 13.78 -8.51
N ASP A 132 -4.93 14.38 -7.33
CA ASP A 132 -4.21 13.99 -6.12
C ASP A 132 -4.43 12.50 -5.78
N SER A 133 -5.64 11.97 -5.96
CA SER A 133 -5.94 10.55 -5.78
C SER A 133 -5.11 9.63 -6.68
N ASP A 134 -4.82 10.06 -7.91
CA ASP A 134 -4.03 9.27 -8.86
C ASP A 134 -2.56 9.21 -8.41
N LEU A 135 -2.01 10.36 -8.02
CA LEU A 135 -0.65 10.47 -7.48
C LEU A 135 -0.51 9.68 -6.18
N LEU A 136 -1.49 9.79 -5.28
CA LEU A 136 -1.54 9.02 -4.05
C LEU A 136 -1.59 7.51 -4.32
N SER A 137 -2.33 7.07 -5.34
CA SER A 137 -2.39 5.66 -5.72
C SER A 137 -1.02 5.15 -6.17
N VAL A 138 -0.29 5.92 -6.98
CA VAL A 138 1.07 5.56 -7.41
C VAL A 138 2.05 5.56 -6.23
N VAL A 139 2.00 6.58 -5.38
CA VAL A 139 2.88 6.70 -4.20
C VAL A 139 2.64 5.54 -3.23
N ASN A 140 1.39 5.17 -2.99
CA ASN A 140 1.05 4.05 -2.10
C ASN A 140 1.48 2.71 -2.70
N GLU A 141 1.24 2.47 -3.99
CA GLU A 141 1.70 1.25 -4.66
C GLU A 141 3.23 1.09 -4.55
N LEU A 142 3.98 2.19 -4.71
CA LEU A 142 5.42 2.20 -4.53
C LEU A 142 5.85 1.91 -3.08
N ARG A 143 5.14 2.47 -2.09
CA ARG A 143 5.39 2.18 -0.66
C ARG A 143 5.14 0.72 -0.35
N ASP A 144 4.02 0.18 -0.81
CA ASP A 144 3.63 -1.22 -0.62
C ASP A 144 4.64 -2.18 -1.29
N ALA A 145 5.22 -1.76 -2.42
CA ALA A 145 6.29 -2.47 -3.11
C ALA A 145 7.68 -2.31 -2.47
N GLY A 146 7.80 -1.61 -1.35
CA GLY A 146 9.04 -1.48 -0.58
C GLY A 146 9.93 -0.30 -0.98
N ALA A 147 9.37 0.78 -1.54
CA ALA A 147 10.14 2.01 -1.77
C ALA A 147 10.63 2.60 -0.44
N GLN A 148 11.94 2.85 -0.34
CA GLN A 148 12.63 3.34 0.85
C GLN A 148 12.69 4.88 0.90
N ALA A 149 12.71 5.53 -0.27
CA ALA A 149 12.64 6.97 -0.40
C ALA A 149 11.85 7.34 -1.65
N LEU A 150 11.06 8.41 -1.54
CA LEU A 150 10.15 8.86 -2.58
C LEU A 150 10.30 10.38 -2.74
N SER A 151 10.23 10.86 -3.98
CA SER A 151 10.03 12.27 -4.28
C SER A 151 9.04 12.47 -5.40
N LEU A 152 8.39 13.63 -5.41
CA LEU A 152 7.52 14.06 -6.51
C LEU A 152 7.93 15.46 -6.96
N ASN A 153 8.36 15.57 -8.22
CA ASN A 153 8.94 16.78 -8.82
C ASN A 153 10.08 17.40 -7.98
N GLY A 154 10.88 16.55 -7.32
CA GLY A 154 11.98 16.98 -6.45
C GLY A 154 11.60 17.08 -4.98
N GLU A 155 10.31 17.18 -4.64
CA GLU A 155 9.85 17.26 -3.25
C GLU A 155 9.93 15.91 -2.55
N ARG A 156 10.74 15.80 -1.49
CA ARG A 156 10.84 14.59 -0.66
C ARG A 156 9.48 14.28 -0.03
N ILE A 157 8.97 13.07 -0.27
CA ILE A 157 7.74 12.59 0.35
C ILE A 157 8.09 11.89 1.67
N LEU A 158 7.55 12.42 2.76
CA LEU A 158 7.65 11.86 4.12
C LEU A 158 6.31 11.28 4.57
N ALA A 159 6.28 10.71 5.78
CA ALA A 159 5.05 10.26 6.42
C ALA A 159 4.06 11.40 6.69
N THR A 160 4.56 12.63 6.83
CA THR A 160 3.77 13.84 7.11
C THR A 160 3.44 14.66 5.87
N SER A 161 3.93 14.27 4.68
CA SER A 161 3.69 15.01 3.45
C SER A 161 2.23 14.94 3.02
N GLU A 162 1.62 16.09 2.69
CA GLU A 162 0.34 16.10 2.00
C GLU A 162 0.51 15.99 0.48
N ILE A 163 -0.45 15.34 -0.18
CA ILE A 163 -0.67 15.43 -1.63
C ILE A 163 -2.15 15.77 -1.79
N ARG A 164 -2.46 16.95 -2.34
CA ARG A 164 -3.85 17.41 -2.49
C ARG A 164 -4.06 18.32 -3.69
N CYS A 165 -5.24 18.28 -4.29
CA CYS A 165 -5.60 19.24 -5.32
C CYS A 165 -5.87 20.64 -4.74
N ALA A 166 -5.43 21.67 -5.45
CA ALA A 166 -5.68 23.07 -5.13
C ALA A 166 -6.02 23.87 -6.40
N GLY A 167 -7.26 23.70 -6.87
CA GLY A 167 -7.69 24.19 -8.18
C GLY A 167 -7.21 23.23 -9.27
N SER A 168 -6.52 23.74 -10.28
CA SER A 168 -5.99 22.95 -11.41
C SER A 168 -4.56 22.45 -11.21
N VAL A 169 -4.03 22.53 -9.97
CA VAL A 169 -2.67 22.11 -9.62
C VAL A 169 -2.71 21.21 -8.40
N VAL A 170 -1.70 20.36 -8.26
CA VAL A 170 -1.50 19.55 -7.05
C VAL A 170 -0.54 20.28 -6.12
N MET A 171 -0.81 20.22 -4.83
CA MET A 171 0.02 20.73 -3.75
C MET A 171 0.72 19.58 -3.05
N ILE A 172 2.04 19.71 -2.87
CA ILE A 172 2.86 18.79 -2.07
C ILE A 172 3.77 19.59 -1.16
N ASN A 173 3.76 19.30 0.15
CA ASN A 173 4.55 20.03 1.13
C ASN A 173 4.42 21.56 1.00
N GLY A 174 3.22 22.08 0.66
CA GLY A 174 3.01 23.50 0.38
C GLY A 174 3.41 24.01 -1.01
N GLN A 175 4.04 23.20 -1.87
CA GLN A 175 4.48 23.57 -3.23
C GLN A 175 3.42 23.24 -4.28
N ARG A 176 3.20 24.15 -5.24
CA ARG A 176 2.25 23.97 -6.37
C ARG A 176 2.95 23.33 -7.55
N LEU A 177 2.43 22.19 -7.99
CA LEU A 177 2.96 21.38 -9.08
C LEU A 177 1.88 21.12 -10.13
N ALA A 178 2.30 21.10 -11.39
CA ALA A 178 1.46 20.78 -12.54
C ALA A 178 2.12 19.68 -13.37
N ALA A 179 1.33 18.99 -14.19
CA ALA A 179 1.85 17.95 -15.07
C ALA A 179 2.92 18.49 -16.06
N PRO A 180 3.96 17.70 -16.40
CA PRO A 180 4.18 16.32 -15.98
C PRO A 180 4.60 16.18 -14.52
N PHE A 181 4.06 15.14 -13.87
CA PHE A 181 4.49 14.73 -12.54
C PHE A 181 5.58 13.67 -12.67
N VAL A 182 6.70 13.87 -11.98
CA VAL A 182 7.85 12.98 -12.00
C VAL A 182 8.06 12.45 -10.59
N ILE A 183 7.82 11.15 -10.40
CA ILE A 183 8.04 10.48 -9.13
C ILE A 183 9.34 9.68 -9.22
N TYR A 184 10.25 9.91 -8.28
CA TYR A 184 11.38 9.02 -8.06
C TYR A 184 11.11 8.15 -6.85
N ALA A 185 11.41 6.86 -6.97
CA ALA A 185 11.29 5.90 -5.90
C ALA A 185 12.56 5.05 -5.83
N ILE A 186 13.25 5.09 -4.69
CA ILE A 186 14.42 4.25 -4.44
C ILE A 186 13.96 2.93 -3.79
N GLY A 187 14.43 1.81 -4.32
CA GLY A 187 14.09 0.45 -3.88
C GLY A 187 14.50 -0.57 -4.95
N ASP A 188 14.08 -1.82 -4.82
CA ASP A 188 14.36 -2.85 -5.85
C ASP A 188 13.66 -2.47 -7.17
N PRO A 189 14.38 -2.12 -8.26
CA PRO A 189 13.76 -1.59 -9.47
C PRO A 189 12.76 -2.56 -10.11
N THR A 190 13.04 -3.86 -10.02
CA THR A 190 12.19 -4.90 -10.60
C THR A 190 10.87 -5.01 -9.85
N THR A 191 10.91 -5.03 -8.52
CA THR A 191 9.73 -5.10 -7.65
C THR A 191 8.87 -3.85 -7.83
N LEU A 192 9.47 -2.65 -7.78
CA LEU A 192 8.75 -1.38 -7.95
C LEU A 192 8.08 -1.28 -9.33
N TYR A 193 8.80 -1.63 -10.40
CA TYR A 193 8.25 -1.62 -11.76
C TYR A 193 7.09 -2.61 -11.92
N ASN A 194 7.24 -3.82 -11.40
CA ASN A 194 6.22 -4.86 -11.51
C ASN A 194 4.96 -4.50 -10.73
N ALA A 195 5.09 -3.89 -9.54
CA ALA A 195 3.95 -3.41 -8.76
C ALA A 195 3.12 -2.38 -9.55
N LEU A 196 3.79 -1.40 -10.17
CA LEU A 196 3.11 -0.38 -10.96
C LEU A 196 2.46 -0.92 -12.24
N THR A 197 3.13 -1.85 -12.94
CA THR A 197 2.74 -2.35 -14.27
C THR A 197 1.96 -3.66 -14.22
N MET A 198 1.57 -4.13 -13.04
CA MET A 198 0.77 -5.33 -12.89
C MET A 198 -0.58 -5.16 -13.60
N ARG A 199 -1.09 -6.25 -14.18
CA ARG A 199 -2.39 -6.24 -14.86
C ARG A 199 -3.49 -5.83 -13.90
N GLY A 200 -4.22 -4.78 -14.25
CA GLY A 200 -5.26 -4.17 -13.40
C GLY A 200 -4.72 -3.32 -12.25
N GLY A 201 -3.42 -3.06 -12.20
CA GLY A 201 -2.77 -2.15 -11.26
C GLY A 201 -2.90 -0.68 -11.69
N VAL A 202 -2.17 0.20 -11.00
CA VAL A 202 -2.34 1.66 -11.15
C VAL A 202 -2.06 2.18 -12.57
N VAL A 203 -1.03 1.67 -13.26
CA VAL A 203 -0.73 2.08 -14.65
C VAL A 203 -1.85 1.69 -15.61
N ASP A 204 -2.40 0.49 -15.44
CA ASP A 204 -3.51 -0.02 -16.26
C ASP A 204 -4.79 0.80 -16.05
N VAL A 205 -5.09 1.16 -14.80
CA VAL A 205 -6.26 1.99 -14.45
C VAL A 205 -6.14 3.39 -15.06
N LEU A 206 -4.99 4.06 -14.88
CA LEU A 206 -4.76 5.40 -15.45
C LEU A 206 -4.78 5.40 -16.98
N SER A 207 -4.29 4.33 -17.60
CA SER A 207 -4.30 4.17 -19.07
C SER A 207 -5.71 4.10 -19.67
N GLN A 208 -6.72 3.65 -18.90
CA GLN A 208 -8.13 3.65 -19.35
C GLN A 208 -8.64 5.06 -19.65
N TRP A 209 -8.20 6.01 -18.82
CA TRP A 209 -8.47 7.45 -18.95
C TRP A 209 -7.53 8.16 -19.92
N LYS A 210 -6.70 7.40 -20.64
CA LYS A 210 -5.72 7.93 -21.60
C LYS A 210 -4.69 8.87 -20.96
N ILE A 211 -4.50 8.78 -19.64
CA ILE A 211 -3.37 9.39 -18.93
C ILE A 211 -2.11 8.64 -19.33
N GLN A 212 -1.05 9.37 -19.65
CA GLN A 212 0.20 8.78 -20.10
C GLN A 212 1.09 8.54 -18.90
N VAL A 213 1.41 7.27 -18.63
CA VAL A 213 2.34 6.88 -17.57
C VAL A 213 3.53 6.16 -18.18
N SER A 214 4.75 6.63 -17.87
CA SER A 214 6.01 6.01 -18.26
C SER A 214 6.76 5.61 -17.01
N VAL A 215 7.16 4.34 -16.90
CA VAL A 215 7.96 3.81 -15.79
C VAL A 215 9.31 3.38 -16.33
N THR A 216 10.39 3.95 -15.78
CA THR A 216 11.77 3.66 -16.20
C THR A 216 12.59 3.22 -14.98
N MET A 217 13.21 2.04 -15.06
CA MET A 217 14.17 1.60 -14.03
C MET A 217 15.47 2.38 -14.14
N SER A 218 16.10 2.67 -13.01
CA SER A 218 17.43 3.27 -12.94
C SER A 218 18.27 2.59 -11.87
N GLU A 219 19.55 2.38 -12.17
CA GLU A 219 20.54 1.88 -11.20
C GLU A 219 20.92 2.93 -10.16
N LYS A 220 20.68 4.20 -10.47
CA LYS A 220 21.02 5.31 -9.58
C LYS A 220 20.05 6.47 -9.77
N LEU A 221 19.29 6.75 -8.73
CA LEU A 221 18.45 7.92 -8.57
C LEU A 221 18.98 8.71 -7.37
N LEU A 222 18.92 10.04 -7.47
CA LEU A 222 19.17 10.95 -6.36
C LEU A 222 17.83 11.52 -5.93
N ILE A 223 17.52 11.40 -4.64
CA ILE A 223 16.39 12.05 -4.00
C ILE A 223 16.95 13.01 -2.96
N GLU A 224 16.70 14.30 -3.16
CA GLU A 224 17.13 15.34 -2.24
C GLU A 224 16.43 15.22 -0.88
N LYS A 225 17.03 15.81 0.15
CA LYS A 225 16.43 15.92 1.46
C LYS A 225 15.14 16.74 1.42
N TYR A 226 14.31 16.52 2.43
CA TYR A 226 13.21 17.42 2.74
C TYR A 226 13.77 18.78 3.17
N ASP A 227 13.26 19.85 2.57
CA ASP A 227 13.69 21.24 2.79
C ASP A 227 12.72 22.04 3.67
N GLY A 228 11.58 21.45 4.03
CA GLY A 228 10.62 22.03 4.97
C GLY A 228 11.02 21.89 6.44
N THR A 229 10.21 22.49 7.31
CA THR A 229 10.44 22.49 8.77
C THR A 229 9.56 21.50 9.49
N ILE A 230 10.15 20.65 10.33
CA ILE A 230 9.41 19.83 11.29
C ILE A 230 9.07 20.71 12.49
N ALA A 231 7.79 21.06 12.66
CA ALA A 231 7.35 21.90 13.78
C ALA A 231 7.43 21.14 15.10
N THR A 232 8.23 21.64 16.04
CA THR A 232 8.45 21.02 17.36
C THR A 232 8.12 21.96 18.52
N ASP A 233 7.35 23.02 18.27
CA ASP A 233 7.08 24.13 19.22
C ASP A 233 6.58 23.68 20.61
N TYR A 234 5.91 22.53 20.67
CA TYR A 234 5.38 21.93 21.90
C TYR A 234 5.97 20.56 22.22
N LEU A 235 6.93 20.09 21.40
CA LEU A 235 7.56 18.79 21.58
C LEU A 235 8.82 18.97 22.43
N SER A 236 8.98 18.10 23.41
CA SER A 236 10.23 17.94 24.15
C SER A 236 10.47 16.44 24.33
N PRO A 237 11.72 15.97 24.27
CA PRO A 237 12.02 14.57 24.56
C PRO A 237 11.46 14.20 25.93
N ALA A 238 10.74 13.08 26.00
CA ALA A 238 10.34 12.55 27.30
C ALA A 238 11.61 12.21 28.09
N THR A 239 11.85 12.88 29.20
CA THR A 239 12.83 12.47 30.19
C THR A 239 12.32 11.16 30.78
N GLY A 240 13.00 10.05 30.49
CA GLY A 240 12.68 8.76 31.10
C GLY A 240 12.61 8.93 32.61
N SER A 241 11.61 8.31 33.25
CA SER A 241 11.57 8.19 34.69
C SER A 241 12.82 7.44 35.14
N ASP A 242 13.79 8.17 35.68
CA ASP A 242 14.68 7.60 36.68
C ASP A 242 13.75 7.03 37.75
N GLU A 243 13.61 5.70 37.77
CA GLU A 243 13.18 4.97 38.96
C GLU A 243 14.26 5.18 40.03
N GLY A 244 14.26 6.38 40.61
CA GLY A 244 14.99 6.72 41.80
C GLY A 244 14.47 5.83 42.92
N GLY A 245 15.31 4.89 43.32
CA GLY A 245 15.14 4.16 44.56
C GLY A 245 15.01 5.13 45.73
N GLU A 246 13.91 4.98 46.46
CA GLU A 246 13.76 5.36 47.86
C GLU A 246 13.11 4.14 48.52
N GLY A 247 13.56 3.55 49.62
CA GLY A 247 14.62 3.78 50.58
C GLY A 247 14.44 2.72 51.67
#